data_AF-A0A259NI13-F1
#
_entry.id   AF-A0A259NI13-F1
#
_cell.length_a   1.000
_cell.length_b   1.000
_cell.length_c   1.000
_cell.angle_alpha   90.00
_cell.angle_beta   90.00
_cell.angle_gamma   90.00
#
_symmetry.space_group_name_H-M   'P 1'
#
loop_
_entity.id
_entity.type
_entity.pdbx_description
1 polymer ?
#
loop_
_entity_poly.entity_id
_entity_poly.type
_entity_poly.pdbx_seq_one_letter_code
_entity_poly.pdbx_strand_id
1 'polypeptide(L)'
;MKRISLVMVMAAAFLEIGTASADGQYWGGFTESQTYGTGAINSVVTDIYDNSDNPQLVGQKMTVNINPTGGIGQPTAYYVGIGINNTMSGMYTGSGWKAYRSGLYEPAAIGAGGHQTFTVFSGDRTICQSVARQVMLNGGGIGNVGSVQFYAGYGYITPENQATMEKLYSQHATTVPSDTMQLMYAQTQMMQAKAYQKIYSVDCSIGN
;
A
#
# COMPACT_ATOMS: atom_id res chain seq x y z
N MET A 1 -16.18 -50.79 -35.02
CA MET A 1 -15.09 -50.94 -34.04
C MET A 1 -14.99 -49.65 -33.24
N LYS A 2 -14.96 -49.75 -31.90
CA LYS A 2 -14.19 -48.95 -30.90
C LYS A 2 -14.21 -47.41 -31.02
N ARG A 3 -14.44 -46.60 -29.98
CA ARG A 3 -14.58 -46.75 -28.52
C ARG A 3 -15.25 -45.47 -27.99
N ILE A 4 -16.17 -45.64 -27.04
CA ILE A 4 -16.63 -44.59 -26.12
C ILE A 4 -15.53 -44.40 -25.08
N SER A 5 -15.15 -43.15 -24.81
CA SER A 5 -14.42 -42.78 -23.58
C SER A 5 -15.05 -41.51 -23.01
N LEU A 6 -15.83 -41.75 -21.97
CA LEU A 6 -16.19 -40.78 -20.94
C LEU A 6 -14.91 -40.46 -20.13
N VAL A 7 -14.58 -39.19 -19.91
CA VAL A 7 -13.67 -38.79 -18.83
C VAL A 7 -14.31 -37.63 -18.06
N MET A 8 -14.54 -37.91 -16.78
CA MET A 8 -14.98 -37.00 -15.74
C MET A 8 -13.97 -35.87 -15.50
N VAL A 9 -14.52 -34.68 -15.26
CA VAL A 9 -14.18 -33.69 -14.23
C VAL A 9 -12.73 -33.66 -13.71
N MET A 10 -12.04 -32.54 -13.94
CA MET A 10 -11.34 -31.81 -12.88
C MET A 10 -11.55 -30.31 -13.06
N ALA A 11 -12.30 -29.73 -12.12
CA ALA A 11 -12.24 -28.32 -11.80
C ALA A 11 -11.05 -28.10 -10.84
N ALA A 12 -10.10 -27.27 -11.27
CA ALA A 12 -9.06 -26.62 -10.48
C ALA A 12 -8.32 -25.71 -11.47
N ALA A 13 -7.89 -24.49 -11.18
CA ALA A 13 -7.93 -23.68 -9.99
C ALA A 13 -7.27 -22.35 -10.43
N PHE A 14 -7.85 -21.23 -10.02
CA PHE A 14 -7.25 -19.90 -9.88
C PHE A 14 -6.33 -19.37 -10.99
N LEU A 15 -6.84 -18.35 -11.69
CA LEU A 15 -6.03 -17.41 -12.47
C LEU A 15 -4.85 -16.92 -11.63
N GLU A 16 -3.66 -17.32 -12.09
CA GLU A 16 -2.43 -16.56 -12.19
C GLU A 16 -2.41 -15.27 -11.36
N ILE A 17 -1.84 -15.37 -10.16
CA ILE A 17 -1.17 -14.24 -9.54
C ILE A 17 0.01 -13.94 -10.47
N GLY A 18 -0.15 -12.95 -11.34
CA GLY A 18 0.92 -12.50 -12.22
C GLY A 18 2.12 -12.12 -11.36
N THR A 19 3.18 -12.93 -11.46
CA THR A 19 4.53 -12.51 -11.10
C THR A 19 4.90 -11.39 -12.07
N ALA A 20 4.66 -10.14 -11.69
CA ALA A 20 5.21 -9.01 -12.40
C ALA A 20 6.71 -8.92 -12.06
N SER A 21 7.56 -9.55 -12.87
CA SER A 21 8.94 -9.12 -13.06
C SER A 21 9.16 -8.93 -14.55
N ALA A 22 8.71 -7.80 -15.07
CA ALA A 22 9.24 -7.30 -16.34
C ALA A 22 10.55 -6.58 -16.00
N ASP A 23 11.63 -7.34 -15.86
CA ASP A 23 12.98 -6.77 -15.84
C ASP A 23 13.25 -6.21 -17.24
N GLY A 24 13.64 -4.93 -17.32
CA GLY A 24 13.79 -4.22 -18.58
C GLY A 24 15.03 -3.33 -18.60
N GLN A 25 15.60 -3.13 -19.78
CA GLN A 25 16.60 -2.09 -19.99
C GLN A 25 15.93 -0.71 -19.93
N TYR A 26 16.35 0.11 -18.98
CA TYR A 26 16.10 1.54 -18.98
C TYR A 26 17.26 2.23 -19.73
N TRP A 27 17.07 3.44 -20.27
CA TRP A 27 18.05 4.15 -21.11
C TRP A 27 19.48 4.15 -20.53
N GLY A 28 20.29 3.16 -20.93
CA GLY A 28 21.61 2.95 -20.35
C GLY A 28 21.59 2.46 -18.90
N GLY A 29 20.77 1.46 -18.56
CA GLY A 29 20.73 0.77 -17.26
C GLY A 29 19.85 -0.48 -17.30
N PHE A 30 19.69 -1.16 -16.16
CA PHE A 30 18.72 -2.26 -16.00
C PHE A 30 17.93 -2.13 -14.71
N THR A 31 16.85 -2.89 -14.61
CA THR A 31 15.99 -2.89 -13.42
C THR A 31 15.77 -4.31 -12.90
N GLU A 32 15.65 -4.45 -11.58
CA GLU A 32 15.26 -5.70 -10.93
C GLU A 32 14.04 -5.45 -10.05
N SER A 33 13.01 -6.30 -10.15
CA SER A 33 11.78 -6.13 -9.36
C SER A 33 11.55 -7.25 -8.35
N GLN A 34 11.21 -6.89 -7.13
CA GLN A 34 10.82 -7.84 -6.08
C GLN A 34 9.48 -7.46 -5.46
N THR A 35 8.64 -8.48 -5.25
CA THR A 35 7.34 -8.33 -4.57
C THR A 35 7.46 -8.70 -3.10
N TYR A 36 6.87 -7.87 -2.24
CA TYR A 36 6.86 -8.04 -0.79
C TYR A 36 5.43 -7.94 -0.25
N GLY A 37 5.10 -8.72 0.78
CA GLY A 37 3.73 -8.85 1.31
C GLY A 37 3.03 -10.10 0.79
N THR A 38 1.70 -10.14 0.89
CA THR A 38 0.92 -11.35 0.60
C THR A 38 -0.40 -11.04 -0.08
N GLY A 39 -0.79 -11.89 -1.05
CA GLY A 39 -2.13 -11.97 -1.64
C GLY A 39 -2.78 -10.61 -1.91
N ALA A 40 -3.67 -10.21 -1.00
CA ALA A 40 -4.49 -9.01 -1.08
C ALA A 40 -3.75 -7.68 -0.85
N ILE A 41 -2.57 -7.65 -0.22
CA ILE A 41 -1.82 -6.40 0.00
C ILE A 41 -0.33 -6.70 -0.19
N ASN A 42 0.27 -6.06 -1.20
CA ASN A 42 1.69 -6.22 -1.49
C ASN A 42 2.32 -4.91 -1.96
N SER A 43 3.64 -4.89 -2.02
CA SER A 43 4.40 -3.88 -2.74
C SER A 43 5.31 -4.53 -3.75
N VAL A 44 5.55 -3.84 -4.86
CA VAL A 44 6.58 -4.15 -5.82
C VAL A 44 7.63 -3.04 -5.70
N VAL A 45 8.84 -3.43 -5.32
CA VAL A 45 10.01 -2.56 -5.32
C VAL A 45 10.83 -2.91 -6.54
N THR A 46 11.09 -1.90 -7.37
CA THR A 46 11.91 -2.01 -8.58
C THR A 46 13.18 -1.22 -8.36
N ASP A 47 14.29 -1.93 -8.25
CA ASP A 47 15.64 -1.37 -8.19
C ASP A 47 16.06 -0.96 -9.59
N ILE A 48 16.71 0.21 -9.69
CA ILE A 48 17.16 0.82 -10.94
C ILE A 48 18.66 1.01 -10.86
N TYR A 49 19.38 0.35 -11.77
CA TYR A 49 20.84 0.38 -11.84
C TYR A 49 21.32 1.18 -13.06
N ASP A 50 22.47 1.82 -12.93
CA ASP A 50 23.18 2.39 -14.07
C ASP A 50 23.80 1.32 -14.99
N ASN A 51 24.18 1.71 -16.21
CA ASN A 51 24.92 0.84 -17.14
C ASN A 51 26.41 1.14 -17.06
N SER A 52 27.00 0.71 -15.97
CA SER A 52 28.44 0.70 -15.75
C SER A 52 28.93 -0.75 -15.58
N ASP A 53 30.24 -0.98 -15.75
CA ASP A 53 30.84 -2.31 -15.54
C ASP A 53 30.69 -2.82 -14.09
N ASN A 54 30.38 -1.91 -13.15
CA ASN A 54 30.04 -2.22 -11.77
C ASN A 54 28.73 -1.49 -11.40
N PRO A 55 27.57 -2.03 -11.81
CA PRO A 55 26.29 -1.34 -11.72
C PRO A 55 25.99 -0.80 -10.33
N GLN A 56 25.67 0.48 -10.24
CA GLN A 56 25.31 1.13 -8.99
C GLN A 56 23.79 1.32 -8.92
N LEU A 57 23.23 1.12 -7.72
CA LEU A 57 21.83 1.43 -7.46
C LEU A 57 21.62 2.95 -7.50
N VAL A 58 20.92 3.43 -8.53
CA VAL A 58 20.69 4.87 -8.73
C VAL A 58 19.27 5.30 -8.36
N GLY A 59 18.34 4.35 -8.24
CA GLY A 59 16.95 4.65 -7.92
C GLY A 59 16.14 3.43 -7.49
N GLN A 60 15.03 3.66 -6.81
CA GLN A 60 14.08 2.62 -6.45
C GLN A 60 12.65 3.13 -6.62
N LYS A 61 11.88 2.46 -7.48
CA LYS A 61 10.45 2.70 -7.63
C LYS A 61 9.70 1.78 -6.68
N MET A 62 8.68 2.29 -5.98
CA MET A 62 7.82 1.47 -5.14
C MET A 62 6.37 1.65 -5.54
N THR A 63 5.72 0.54 -5.83
CA THR A 63 4.28 0.48 -6.12
C THR A 63 3.61 -0.38 -5.07
N VAL A 64 2.51 0.11 -4.49
CA VAL A 64 1.71 -0.60 -3.49
C VAL A 64 0.41 -1.05 -4.12
N ASN A 65 0.12 -2.33 -4.03
CA ASN A 65 -1.10 -2.94 -4.54
C ASN A 65 -1.98 -3.39 -3.38
N ILE A 66 -3.23 -2.96 -3.41
CA ILE A 66 -4.26 -3.34 -2.45
C ILE A 66 -5.40 -3.95 -3.26
N ASN A 67 -5.59 -5.25 -3.16
CA ASN A 67 -6.63 -6.03 -3.82
C ASN A 67 -7.49 -6.73 -2.76
N PRO A 68 -8.47 -6.03 -2.17
CA PRO A 68 -9.39 -6.59 -1.19
C PRO A 68 -10.11 -7.82 -1.78
N THR A 69 -9.88 -8.99 -1.20
CA THR A 69 -10.61 -10.21 -1.60
C THR A 69 -12.03 -10.12 -1.08
N GLY A 70 -13.00 -10.10 -2.00
CA GLY A 70 -14.41 -9.83 -1.71
C GLY A 70 -15.03 -10.76 -0.67
N GLY A 71 -15.92 -10.21 0.16
CA GLY A 71 -16.77 -10.99 1.08
C GLY A 71 -17.35 -10.21 2.27
N ILE A 72 -16.73 -9.10 2.68
CA ILE A 72 -17.07 -8.44 3.96
C ILE A 72 -17.53 -6.97 3.79
N GLY A 73 -17.60 -6.45 2.56
CA GLY A 73 -18.02 -5.08 2.27
C GLY A 73 -17.24 -4.48 1.10
N GLN A 74 -17.69 -3.33 0.60
CA GLN A 74 -16.92 -2.57 -0.39
C GLN A 74 -15.83 -1.79 0.35
N PRO A 75 -14.57 -1.86 -0.09
CA PRO A 75 -13.53 -0.96 0.40
C PRO A 75 -13.99 0.50 0.20
N THR A 76 -13.73 1.34 1.19
CA THR A 76 -14.13 2.75 1.16
C THR A 76 -12.95 3.69 1.41
N ALA A 77 -11.86 3.18 1.99
CA ALA A 77 -10.64 3.94 2.21
C ALA A 77 -9.41 3.02 2.12
N TYR A 78 -8.34 3.54 1.51
CA TYR A 78 -7.07 2.85 1.35
C TYR A 78 -5.98 3.64 2.03
N TYR A 79 -5.09 2.95 2.71
CA TYR A 79 -4.07 3.58 3.54
C TYR A 79 -2.72 3.01 3.15
N VAL A 80 -1.74 3.89 2.98
CA VAL A 80 -0.34 3.53 2.84
C VAL A 80 0.44 4.42 3.81
N GLY A 81 1.17 3.80 4.73
CA GLY A 81 1.87 4.47 5.81
C GLY A 81 3.34 4.11 5.84
N ILE A 82 4.15 5.00 6.42
CA ILE A 82 5.56 4.79 6.69
C ILE A 82 5.82 4.89 8.20
N GLY A 83 6.43 3.84 8.74
CA GLY A 83 6.99 3.79 10.08
C GLY A 83 8.50 4.01 10.05
N ILE A 84 9.01 4.73 11.02
CA ILE A 84 10.43 4.92 11.28
C ILE A 84 10.70 4.48 12.70
N ASN A 85 11.67 3.57 12.88
CA ASN A 85 12.01 2.98 14.17
C ASN A 85 10.76 2.46 14.92
N ASN A 86 9.89 1.76 14.19
CA ASN A 86 8.60 1.23 14.67
C ASN A 86 7.56 2.28 15.08
N THR A 87 7.75 3.56 14.75
CA THR A 87 6.78 4.63 15.01
C THR A 87 6.20 5.18 13.71
N MET A 88 4.86 5.18 13.58
CA MET A 88 4.19 5.75 12.40
C MET A 88 4.59 7.22 12.24
N SER A 89 5.15 7.55 11.08
CA SER A 89 5.78 8.84 10.81
C SER A 89 5.11 9.58 9.66
N GLY A 90 4.45 8.88 8.75
CA GLY A 90 3.76 9.52 7.63
C GLY A 90 2.72 8.65 6.94
N MET A 91 1.83 9.33 6.21
CA MET A 91 0.80 8.74 5.38
C MET A 91 0.99 9.20 3.94
N TYR A 92 0.87 8.29 2.99
CA TYR A 92 0.76 8.63 1.58
C TYR A 92 -0.69 8.95 1.25
N THR A 93 -0.89 10.12 0.65
CA THR A 93 -2.20 10.67 0.28
C THR A 93 -2.30 10.83 -1.23
N GLY A 94 -3.48 11.17 -1.76
CA GLY A 94 -3.62 11.54 -3.17
C GLY A 94 -2.75 12.73 -3.61
N SER A 95 -2.17 13.47 -2.66
CA SER A 95 -1.24 14.59 -2.88
C SER A 95 0.24 14.26 -2.57
N GLY A 96 0.54 13.00 -2.24
CA GLY A 96 1.87 12.56 -1.81
C GLY A 96 1.99 12.34 -0.30
N TRP A 97 3.23 12.22 0.19
CA TRP A 97 3.54 11.93 1.58
C TRP A 97 3.28 13.13 2.51
N LYS A 98 2.63 12.87 3.64
CA LYS A 98 2.40 13.84 4.71
C LYS A 98 2.87 13.30 6.06
N ALA A 99 3.35 14.19 6.94
CA ALA A 99 3.65 13.84 8.32
C ALA A 99 2.40 13.32 9.04
N TYR A 100 2.54 12.20 9.75
CA TYR A 100 1.54 11.78 10.72
C TYR A 100 1.87 12.39 12.08
N ARG A 101 0.89 13.10 12.68
CA ARG A 101 1.07 13.73 14.01
C ARG A 101 0.23 13.07 15.09
N SER A 102 -1.02 12.76 14.79
CA SER A 102 -1.94 11.99 15.63
C SER A 102 -3.31 11.88 14.94
N GLY A 103 -4.18 11.02 15.47
CA GLY A 103 -5.59 10.96 15.08
C GLY A 103 -5.86 10.02 13.92
N LEU A 104 -6.71 10.46 12.99
CA LEU A 104 -7.09 9.66 11.83
C LEU A 104 -5.95 9.60 10.83
N TYR A 105 -5.77 8.42 10.26
CA TYR A 105 -4.90 8.23 9.12
C TYR A 105 -5.56 8.86 7.90
N GLU A 106 -4.84 9.78 7.25
CA GLU A 106 -5.31 10.33 5.98
C GLU A 106 -5.15 9.24 4.90
N PRO A 107 -6.22 8.88 4.17
CA PRO A 107 -6.16 7.82 3.18
C PRO A 107 -5.44 8.25 1.90
N ALA A 108 -4.83 7.28 1.23
CA ALA A 108 -4.30 7.40 -0.13
C ALA A 108 -5.42 7.62 -1.15
N ALA A 109 -6.58 6.98 -0.94
CA ALA A 109 -7.78 7.15 -1.74
C ALA A 109 -9.06 6.87 -0.91
N ILE A 110 -10.15 7.57 -1.26
CA ILE A 110 -11.49 7.40 -0.69
C ILE A 110 -12.44 6.97 -1.81
N GLY A 111 -13.39 6.09 -1.50
CA GLY A 111 -14.47 5.69 -2.41
C GLY A 111 -14.03 4.77 -3.54
N ALA A 112 -12.82 4.23 -3.47
CA ALA A 112 -12.35 3.24 -4.43
C ALA A 112 -13.00 1.89 -4.13
N GLY A 113 -13.91 1.43 -4.98
CA GLY A 113 -14.40 0.05 -4.91
C GLY A 113 -13.38 -0.88 -5.55
N GLY A 114 -12.87 -1.87 -4.81
CA GLY A 114 -12.07 -2.96 -5.37
C GLY A 114 -10.55 -2.76 -5.31
N HIS A 115 -9.85 -3.02 -6.42
CA HIS A 115 -8.39 -2.99 -6.45
C HIS A 115 -7.86 -1.55 -6.59
N GLN A 116 -6.78 -1.24 -5.87
CA GLN A 116 -6.05 0.03 -5.96
C GLN A 116 -4.54 -0.21 -6.05
N THR A 117 -3.89 0.67 -6.82
CA THR A 117 -2.43 0.68 -7.00
C THR A 117 -1.91 2.10 -6.78
N PHE A 118 -0.87 2.23 -5.96
CA PHE A 118 -0.25 3.50 -5.61
C PHE A 118 1.25 3.47 -5.91
N THR A 119 1.74 4.30 -6.83
CA THR A 119 3.18 4.52 -6.97
C THR A 119 3.63 5.54 -5.94
N VAL A 120 4.25 5.07 -4.86
CA VAL A 120 4.62 5.91 -3.70
C VAL A 120 6.05 6.44 -3.76
N PHE A 121 6.88 5.84 -4.61
CA PHE A 121 8.17 6.39 -5.05
C PHE A 121 8.34 6.15 -6.55
N SER A 122 8.81 7.18 -7.26
CA SER A 122 8.93 7.20 -8.73
C SER A 122 10.17 6.50 -9.28
N GLY A 123 11.21 6.30 -8.47
CA GLY A 123 12.48 5.75 -8.92
C GLY A 123 13.56 6.78 -9.27
N ASP A 124 13.35 8.06 -8.99
CA ASP A 124 14.35 9.12 -9.18
C ASP A 124 15.48 9.09 -8.12
N ARG A 125 15.27 8.37 -7.03
CA ARG A 125 16.18 8.22 -5.88
C ARG A 125 15.98 6.87 -5.22
N THR A 126 16.91 6.47 -4.36
CA THR A 126 16.70 5.29 -3.50
C THR A 126 15.58 5.56 -2.49
N ILE A 127 15.00 4.49 -1.92
CA ILE A 127 13.96 4.63 -0.89
C ILE A 127 14.52 5.41 0.32
N CYS A 128 15.72 5.08 0.78
CA CYS A 128 16.34 5.76 1.93
C CYS A 128 16.54 7.26 1.69
N GLN A 129 17.00 7.66 0.49
CA GLN A 129 17.12 9.08 0.11
C GLN A 129 15.76 9.78 0.06
N SER A 130 14.73 9.09 -0.45
CA SER A 130 13.36 9.62 -0.53
C SER A 130 12.77 9.83 0.86
N VAL A 131 12.95 8.86 1.77
CA VAL A 131 12.43 8.94 3.15
C VAL A 131 13.18 10.00 3.97
N ALA A 132 14.51 10.08 3.84
CA ALA A 132 15.29 11.12 4.50
C ALA A 132 14.78 12.52 4.15
N ARG A 133 14.44 12.75 2.87
CA ARG A 133 13.84 14.01 2.41
C ARG A 133 12.47 14.27 3.03
N GLN A 134 11.63 13.24 3.18
CA GLN A 134 10.33 13.39 3.85
C GLN A 134 10.49 13.78 5.33
N VAL A 135 11.43 13.17 6.05
CA VAL A 135 11.73 13.53 7.45
C VAL A 135 12.18 15.00 7.55
N MET A 136 13.06 15.44 6.64
CA MET A 136 13.53 16.83 6.56
C MET A 136 12.39 17.83 6.32
N LEU A 137 11.50 17.55 5.38
CA LEU A 137 10.36 18.42 5.08
C LEU A 137 9.35 18.50 6.23
N ASN A 138 9.29 17.48 7.08
CA ASN A 138 8.38 17.40 8.22
C ASN A 138 8.97 18.01 9.53
N GLY A 139 10.15 18.63 9.45
CA GLY A 139 10.78 19.34 10.56
C GLY A 139 11.64 18.45 11.47
N GLY A 140 11.90 17.20 11.10
CA GLY A 140 12.94 16.38 11.70
C GLY A 140 14.28 16.69 11.05
N GLY A 141 15.29 17.07 11.83
CA GLY A 141 16.63 17.34 11.30
C GLY A 141 17.26 16.15 10.56
N ILE A 142 18.46 16.37 9.98
CA ILE A 142 19.27 15.33 9.33
C ILE A 142 19.79 14.37 10.42
N GLY A 143 18.99 13.37 10.75
CA GLY A 143 19.40 12.21 11.52
C GLY A 143 19.24 10.96 10.67
N ASN A 144 20.05 9.94 10.95
CA ASN A 144 19.85 8.61 10.39
C ASN A 144 18.37 8.23 10.47
N VAL A 145 17.76 7.95 9.32
CA VAL A 145 16.34 7.57 9.23
C VAL A 145 16.11 6.26 10.00
N GLY A 146 17.14 5.43 10.17
CA GLY A 146 17.04 4.21 10.96
C GLY A 146 16.29 3.11 10.20
N SER A 147 15.57 2.26 10.93
CA SER A 147 14.76 1.21 10.33
C SER A 147 13.46 1.79 9.79
N VAL A 148 13.24 1.66 8.48
CA VAL A 148 12.04 2.11 7.78
C VAL A 148 11.13 0.92 7.51
N GLN A 149 9.84 1.07 7.80
CA GLN A 149 8.81 0.08 7.49
C GLN A 149 7.67 0.74 6.69
N PHE A 150 7.17 0.05 5.67
CA PHE A 150 5.98 0.47 4.94
C PHE A 150 4.82 -0.43 5.29
N TYR A 151 3.65 0.18 5.48
CA TYR A 151 2.41 -0.49 5.79
C TYR A 151 1.36 -0.13 4.75
N ALA A 152 0.49 -1.06 4.44
CA ALA A 152 -0.71 -0.77 3.68
C ALA A 152 -1.90 -1.52 4.23
N GLY A 153 -3.08 -0.93 4.03
CA GLY A 153 -4.34 -1.46 4.52
C GLY A 153 -5.52 -0.82 3.84
N TYR A 154 -6.69 -1.38 4.08
CA TYR A 154 -7.95 -0.83 3.60
C TYR A 154 -9.03 -0.95 4.68
N GLY A 155 -9.89 0.06 4.74
CA GLY A 155 -11.14 0.03 5.46
C GLY A 155 -12.28 -0.27 4.52
N TYR A 156 -13.29 -0.99 5.00
CA TYR A 156 -14.52 -1.26 4.27
C TYR A 156 -15.73 -0.91 5.12
N ILE A 157 -16.85 -0.65 4.46
CA ILE A 157 -18.16 -0.47 5.09
C ILE A 157 -19.10 -1.51 4.50
N THR A 158 -19.80 -2.26 5.35
CA THR A 158 -20.85 -3.18 4.90
C THR A 158 -22.15 -2.38 4.65
N PRO A 159 -23.04 -2.85 3.76
CA PRO A 159 -24.34 -2.19 3.57
C PRO A 159 -25.15 -2.04 4.87
N GLU A 160 -25.09 -3.03 5.76
CA GLU A 160 -25.76 -3.01 7.07
C GLU A 160 -25.20 -1.92 8.00
N ASN A 161 -23.87 -1.77 8.01
CA ASN A 161 -23.18 -0.77 8.81
C ASN A 161 -23.33 0.64 8.23
N GLN A 162 -23.46 0.75 6.91
CA GLN A 162 -23.76 2.02 6.24
C GLN A 162 -25.13 2.56 6.67
N ALA A 163 -26.18 1.73 6.62
CA ALA A 163 -27.52 2.13 7.06
C ALA A 163 -27.55 2.51 8.55
N THR A 164 -26.77 1.81 9.38
CA THR A 164 -26.64 2.13 10.80
C THR A 164 -25.94 3.48 11.02
N MET A 165 -24.88 3.78 10.28
CA MET A 165 -24.20 5.08 10.35
C MET A 165 -25.10 6.23 9.89
N GLU A 166 -25.82 6.07 8.78
CA GLU A 166 -26.74 7.08 8.25
C GLU A 166 -27.86 7.38 9.27
N LYS A 167 -28.40 6.34 9.90
CA LYS A 167 -29.40 6.50 10.97
C LYS A 167 -28.83 7.25 12.17
N LEU A 168 -27.67 6.86 12.69
CA LEU A 168 -27.01 7.53 13.82
C LEU A 168 -26.71 9.00 13.52
N TYR A 169 -26.25 9.30 12.30
CA TYR A 169 -26.01 10.68 11.87
C TYR A 169 -27.29 11.51 11.86
N SER A 170 -28.36 10.99 11.25
CA SER A 170 -29.66 11.69 11.16
C SER A 170 -30.29 11.94 12.54
N GLN A 171 -30.05 11.04 13.50
CA GLN A 171 -30.60 11.13 14.85
C GLN A 171 -29.82 12.06 15.78
N HIS A 172 -28.52 12.23 15.55
CA HIS A 172 -27.65 12.97 16.46
C HIS A 172 -27.02 14.23 15.91
N ALA A 173 -27.29 14.63 14.66
CA ALA A 173 -26.84 15.88 14.02
C ALA A 173 -25.50 16.37 14.61
N THR A 174 -24.49 15.51 14.51
CA THR A 174 -23.25 15.70 15.25
C THR A 174 -22.45 16.83 14.59
N THR A 175 -21.65 17.55 15.37
CA THR A 175 -20.69 18.56 14.88
C THR A 175 -19.59 17.98 13.98
N VAL A 176 -19.62 16.67 13.72
CA VAL A 176 -18.64 15.93 12.94
C VAL A 176 -19.23 15.69 11.54
N PRO A 177 -18.55 16.09 10.45
CA PRO A 177 -19.01 15.82 9.09
C PRO A 177 -19.20 14.32 8.84
N SER A 178 -20.22 13.95 8.06
CA SER A 178 -20.54 12.55 7.75
C SER A 178 -19.34 11.78 7.18
N ASP A 179 -18.59 12.40 6.27
CA ASP A 179 -17.38 11.83 5.67
C ASP A 179 -16.31 11.50 6.71
N THR A 180 -16.16 12.33 7.75
CA THR A 180 -15.24 12.07 8.85
C THR A 180 -15.67 10.84 9.66
N MET A 181 -16.97 10.66 9.91
CA MET A 181 -17.45 9.46 10.59
C MET A 181 -17.24 8.19 9.76
N GLN A 182 -17.47 8.26 8.44
CA GLN A 182 -17.20 7.14 7.54
C GLN A 182 -15.72 6.74 7.58
N LEU A 183 -14.81 7.70 7.57
CA LEU A 183 -13.36 7.45 7.69
C LEU A 183 -12.99 6.85 9.05
N MET A 184 -13.56 7.36 10.15
CA MET A 184 -13.36 6.78 11.49
C MET A 184 -13.78 5.31 11.53
N TYR A 185 -14.92 5.00 10.92
CA TYR A 185 -15.44 3.64 10.86
C TYR A 185 -14.55 2.74 10.01
N ALA A 186 -14.21 3.18 8.78
CA ALA A 186 -13.36 2.44 7.86
C ALA A 186 -11.99 2.13 8.48
N GLN A 187 -11.35 3.12 9.13
CA GLN A 187 -10.08 2.92 9.83
C GLN A 187 -10.24 1.96 11.02
N THR A 188 -11.33 2.05 11.78
CA THR A 188 -11.62 1.11 12.88
C THR A 188 -11.76 -0.31 12.37
N GLN A 189 -12.50 -0.52 11.27
CA GLN A 189 -12.62 -1.83 10.61
C GLN A 189 -11.27 -2.34 10.13
N MET A 190 -10.45 -1.51 9.50
CA MET A 190 -9.09 -1.87 9.09
C MET A 190 -8.28 -2.43 10.27
N MET A 191 -8.32 -1.74 11.41
CA MET A 191 -7.59 -2.14 12.61
C MET A 191 -8.15 -3.41 13.26
N GLN A 192 -9.48 -3.53 13.36
CA GLN A 192 -10.15 -4.67 14.00
C GLN A 192 -10.07 -5.95 13.15
N ALA A 193 -10.33 -5.84 11.85
CA ALA A 193 -10.25 -6.94 10.90
C ALA A 193 -8.80 -7.31 10.54
N LYS A 194 -7.81 -6.52 11.03
CA LYS A 194 -6.40 -6.62 10.66
C LYS A 194 -6.22 -6.61 9.14
N ALA A 195 -7.03 -5.80 8.45
CA ALA A 195 -6.95 -5.58 7.01
C ALA A 195 -5.81 -4.58 6.67
N TYR A 196 -4.67 -4.74 7.34
CA TYR A 196 -3.44 -4.00 7.12
C TYR A 196 -2.24 -4.92 7.39
N GLN A 197 -1.13 -4.71 6.69
CA GLN A 197 0.10 -5.45 6.93
C GLN A 197 1.34 -4.60 6.60
N LYS A 198 2.49 -5.03 7.15
CA LYS A 198 3.79 -4.52 6.71
C LYS A 198 4.08 -5.10 5.33
N ILE A 199 4.31 -4.23 4.36
CA ILE A 199 4.53 -4.58 2.95
C ILE A 199 5.98 -4.46 2.51
N TYR A 200 6.84 -3.74 3.25
CA TYR A 200 8.27 -3.62 2.96
C TYR A 200 9.02 -3.12 4.20
N SER A 201 10.31 -3.40 4.30
CA SER A 201 11.18 -2.90 5.37
C SER A 201 12.60 -2.78 4.86
N VAL A 202 13.28 -1.69 5.22
CA VAL A 202 14.68 -1.44 4.87
C VAL A 202 15.38 -0.73 6.02
N ASP A 203 16.67 -0.99 6.21
CA ASP A 203 17.49 -0.24 7.16
C ASP A 203 18.23 0.88 6.44
N CYS A 204 17.94 2.12 6.82
CA CYS A 204 18.55 3.34 6.28
C CYS A 204 19.56 3.96 7.27
N SER A 205 20.03 3.19 8.26
CA SER A 205 21.05 3.62 9.23
C SER A 205 22.45 3.73 8.63
N ILE A 206 22.68 3.05 7.51
CA ILE A 206 23.94 3.08 6.76
C ILE A 206 23.67 3.91 5.52
N GLY A 207 24.27 5.09 5.45
CA GLY A 207 24.26 5.89 4.22
C GLY A 207 25.01 5.11 3.14
N ASN A 208 24.26 4.48 2.24
CA ASN A 208 24.77 3.95 0.97
C ASN A 208 24.60 5.03 -0.10
#